data_AF-A0A6B2VGS3-F1
#
_entry.id   AF-A0A6B2VGS3-F1
#
_cell.length_a   1.000
_cell.length_b   1.000
_cell.length_c   1.000
_cell.angle_alpha   90.00
_cell.angle_beta   90.00
_cell.angle_gamma   90.00
#
_symmetry.space_group_name_H-M   'P 1'
#
loop_
_entity.id
_entity.type
_entity.pdbx_description
1 polymer ?
#
loop_
_entity_poly.entity_id
_entity_poly.type
_entity_poly.pdbx_seq_one_letter_code
_entity_poly.pdbx_strand_id
1 'polypeptide(L)'
;DPAHILSVADGVVVPCTGGAGRLAPFAGRGGPDTVLAANLTVVSGLGGRPDTLAADAARARDLGANELRLYHAGLASDADLAAVHSALGRL
;
A
#
# COMPACT_ATOMS: atom_id res chain seq x y z
N ASP A 1 18.63 4.24 6.15
CA ASP A 1 18.39 5.63 5.75
C ASP A 1 17.59 5.62 4.45
N PRO A 2 16.40 6.27 4.38
CA PRO A 2 15.58 6.35 3.17
C PRO A 2 16.31 6.90 1.94
N ALA A 3 17.19 7.90 2.12
CA ALA A 3 17.92 8.49 0.99
C ALA A 3 18.91 7.49 0.38
N HIS A 4 19.69 6.81 1.23
CA HIS A 4 20.58 5.74 0.76
C HIS A 4 19.82 4.58 0.08
N ILE A 5 18.66 4.18 0.60
CA ILE A 5 17.86 3.11 -0.04
C ILE A 5 17.48 3.51 -1.47
N LEU A 6 16.97 4.73 -1.65
CA LEU A 6 16.58 5.24 -2.98
C LEU A 6 17.78 5.59 -3.87
N SER A 7 19.01 5.63 -3.36
CA SER A 7 20.21 5.80 -4.18
C SER A 7 20.66 4.50 -4.84
N VAL A 8 20.17 3.34 -4.40
CA VAL A 8 20.57 2.01 -4.90
C VAL A 8 19.40 1.17 -5.42
N ALA A 9 18.16 1.64 -5.23
CA ALA A 9 16.96 0.93 -5.65
C ALA A 9 16.02 1.89 -6.40
N ASP A 10 15.31 1.36 -7.40
CA ASP A 10 14.31 2.10 -8.17
C ASP A 10 13.05 2.43 -7.36
N GLY A 11 12.95 1.91 -6.13
CA GLY A 11 11.85 2.18 -5.23
C GLY A 11 11.82 1.28 -4.01
N VAL A 12 10.74 1.39 -3.24
CA VAL A 12 10.54 0.63 -2.01
C VAL A 12 9.08 0.21 -1.86
N VAL A 13 8.89 -1.00 -1.33
CA VAL A 13 7.59 -1.51 -0.89
C VAL A 13 7.54 -1.44 0.63
N VAL A 14 6.61 -0.67 1.17
CA VAL A 14 6.49 -0.43 2.61
C VAL A 14 5.29 -1.19 3.17
N PRO A 15 5.45 -2.02 4.22
CA PRO A 15 4.32 -2.68 4.86
C PRO A 15 3.44 -1.65 5.56
N CYS A 16 2.20 -1.52 5.07
CA CYS A 16 1.23 -0.53 5.52
C CYS A 16 -0.01 -1.16 6.20
N THR A 17 -0.10 -2.50 6.27
CA THR A 17 -1.12 -3.18 7.09
C THR A 17 -0.98 -2.74 8.55
N GLY A 18 -2.05 -2.15 9.10
CA GLY A 18 -2.05 -1.61 10.47
C GLY A 18 -1.42 -0.20 10.61
N GLY A 19 -1.00 0.43 9.52
CA GLY A 19 -0.55 1.84 9.52
C GLY A 19 0.50 2.16 8.47
N ALA A 20 0.33 3.29 7.78
CA ALA A 20 1.14 3.70 6.64
C ALA A 20 2.27 4.71 6.98
N GLY A 21 2.46 5.07 8.26
CA GLY A 21 3.42 6.11 8.69
C GLY A 21 4.88 5.87 8.29
N ARG A 22 5.26 4.64 7.96
CA ARG A 22 6.59 4.28 7.46
C ARG A 22 6.87 4.75 6.02
N LEU A 23 5.87 5.25 5.30
CA LEU A 23 6.03 5.88 3.99
C LEU A 23 6.67 7.27 4.09
N ALA A 24 6.32 8.04 5.14
CA ALA A 24 6.69 9.45 5.26
C ALA A 24 8.20 9.73 5.14
N PRO A 25 9.11 8.87 5.65
CA PRO A 25 10.54 9.08 5.46
C PRO A 25 11.01 8.99 3.99
N PHE A 26 10.25 8.39 3.08
CA PHE A 26 10.58 8.27 1.66
C PHE A 26 9.92 9.35 0.78
N ALA A 27 8.87 10.01 1.28
CA ALA A 27 8.10 10.99 0.53
C ALA A 27 8.99 12.14 0.01
N GLY A 28 8.88 12.42 -1.31
CA GLY A 28 9.60 13.51 -1.96
C GLY A 28 11.12 13.31 -2.14
N ARG A 29 11.66 12.13 -1.79
CA ARG A 29 13.11 11.83 -1.91
C ARG A 29 13.50 11.13 -3.22
N GLY A 30 12.53 10.54 -3.91
CA GLY A 30 12.72 9.87 -5.19
C GLY A 30 12.54 10.79 -6.39
N GLY A 31 12.97 10.33 -7.57
CA GLY A 31 12.66 10.96 -8.85
C GLY A 31 11.24 10.63 -9.34
N PRO A 32 10.83 11.14 -10.51
CA PRO A 32 9.51 10.90 -11.09
C PRO A 32 9.17 9.41 -11.26
N ASP A 33 10.17 8.58 -11.54
CA ASP A 33 10.02 7.15 -11.79
C ASP A 33 10.22 6.28 -10.53
N THR A 34 10.49 6.89 -9.38
CA THR A 34 10.73 6.13 -8.14
C THR A 34 9.43 5.53 -7.61
N VAL A 35 9.43 4.22 -7.37
CA VAL A 35 8.29 3.54 -6.77
C VAL A 35 8.28 3.72 -5.25
N LEU A 36 7.18 4.23 -4.71
CA LEU A 36 6.86 4.20 -3.28
C LEU A 36 5.52 3.48 -3.11
N ALA A 37 5.61 2.15 -2.96
CA ALA A 37 4.45 1.28 -2.92
C ALA A 37 3.98 1.01 -1.49
N ALA A 38 2.70 1.22 -1.22
CA ALA A 38 2.06 0.80 0.01
C ALA A 38 1.57 -0.65 -0.12
N ASN A 39 2.13 -1.55 0.69
CA ASN A 39 1.69 -2.94 0.76
C ASN A 39 0.59 -3.10 1.81
N LEU A 40 -0.57 -3.58 1.37
CA LEU A 40 -1.76 -3.79 2.19
C LEU A 40 -2.21 -5.25 2.07
N THR A 41 -2.29 -5.95 3.21
CA THR A 41 -2.92 -7.26 3.29
C THR A 41 -4.43 -7.11 3.15
N VAL A 42 -5.03 -7.81 2.19
CA VAL A 42 -6.48 -7.70 1.90
C VAL A 42 -7.28 -8.92 2.33
N VAL A 43 -6.62 -9.95 2.85
CA VAL A 43 -7.28 -11.18 3.33
C VAL A 43 -7.55 -11.05 4.83
N SER A 44 -8.83 -11.07 5.21
CA SER A 44 -9.25 -10.89 6.61
C SER A 44 -8.64 -11.96 7.53
N GLY A 45 -8.58 -13.21 7.06
CA GLY A 45 -7.97 -14.34 7.78
C GLY A 45 -6.45 -14.24 7.99
N LEU A 46 -5.78 -13.30 7.32
CA LEU A 46 -4.35 -13.03 7.47
C LEU A 46 -4.09 -11.67 8.15
N GLY A 47 -5.10 -11.12 8.83
CA GLY A 47 -5.02 -9.81 9.51
C GLY A 47 -5.21 -8.61 8.57
N GLY A 48 -5.68 -8.84 7.34
CA GLY A 48 -6.08 -7.79 6.42
C GLY A 48 -7.42 -7.14 6.80
N ARG A 49 -7.68 -5.97 6.22
CA ARG A 49 -8.92 -5.21 6.41
C ARG A 49 -9.45 -4.69 5.08
N PRO A 50 -10.03 -5.56 4.23
CA PRO A 50 -10.50 -5.15 2.91
C PRO A 50 -11.66 -4.14 2.97
N ASP A 51 -12.41 -4.12 4.08
CA ASP A 51 -13.47 -3.14 4.37
C ASP A 51 -12.95 -1.70 4.49
N THR A 52 -11.73 -1.51 5.00
CA THR A 52 -11.10 -0.18 5.16
C THR A 52 -10.15 0.19 4.03
N LEU A 53 -9.98 -0.67 3.01
CA LEU A 53 -8.95 -0.53 1.98
C LEU A 53 -8.94 0.84 1.29
N ALA A 54 -10.10 1.41 0.95
CA ALA A 54 -10.15 2.71 0.30
C ALA A 54 -9.58 3.84 1.18
N ALA A 55 -9.89 3.79 2.49
CA ALA A 55 -9.38 4.77 3.44
C ALA A 55 -7.88 4.57 3.72
N ASP A 56 -7.42 3.31 3.76
CA ASP A 56 -6.00 2.99 3.90
C ASP A 56 -5.19 3.42 2.68
N ALA A 57 -5.71 3.22 1.48
CA ALA A 57 -5.12 3.68 0.23
C ALA A 57 -5.04 5.21 0.16
N ALA A 58 -6.11 5.93 0.56
CA ALA A 58 -6.09 7.38 0.64
C ALA A 58 -5.01 7.88 1.62
N ARG A 59 -4.95 7.29 2.83
CA ARG A 59 -3.90 7.61 3.81
C ARG A 59 -2.50 7.33 3.28
N ALA A 60 -2.30 6.23 2.57
CA ALA A 60 -1.01 5.89 1.99
C ALA A 60 -0.59 6.92 0.92
N ARG A 61 -1.54 7.32 0.05
CA ARG A 61 -1.32 8.37 -0.95
C ARG A 61 -0.95 9.70 -0.30
N ASP A 62 -1.66 10.09 0.76
CA ASP A 62 -1.38 11.34 1.49
C ASP A 62 0.02 11.33 2.14
N LEU A 63 0.56 10.14 2.44
CA LEU A 63 1.91 9.92 2.94
C LEU A 63 2.95 9.70 1.83
N GLY A 64 2.57 9.89 0.56
CA GLY A 64 3.46 9.91 -0.59
C GLY A 64 3.49 8.62 -1.42
N ALA A 65 2.70 7.60 -1.10
CA ALA A 65 2.65 6.40 -1.94
C ALA A 65 2.08 6.72 -3.33
N ASN A 66 2.75 6.21 -4.36
CA ASN A 66 2.30 6.30 -5.76
C ASN A 66 1.80 4.96 -6.31
N GLU A 67 2.02 3.86 -5.57
CA GLU A 67 1.53 2.53 -5.91
C GLU A 67 0.85 1.84 -4.73
N LEU A 68 -0.10 0.96 -5.04
CA LEU A 68 -0.70 0.02 -4.08
C LEU A 68 -0.30 -1.41 -4.46
N ARG A 69 0.09 -2.20 -3.45
CA ARG A 69 0.33 -3.64 -3.59
C ARG A 69 -0.60 -4.39 -2.66
N LEU A 70 -1.55 -5.13 -3.24
CA LEU A 70 -2.55 -5.88 -2.49
C LEU A 70 -2.07 -7.30 -2.27
N TYR A 71 -1.79 -7.66 -1.01
CA TYR A 71 -1.18 -8.95 -0.69
C TYR A 71 -2.19 -10.02 -0.31
N HIS A 72 -1.88 -11.20 -0.87
CA HIS A 72 -2.59 -12.46 -0.81
C HIS A 72 -3.98 -12.50 -1.46
N ALA A 73 -4.25 -11.66 -2.46
CA ALA A 73 -5.52 -11.68 -3.20
C ALA A 73 -5.91 -13.09 -3.73
N GLY A 74 -4.94 -13.93 -4.12
CA GLY A 74 -5.20 -15.31 -4.52
C GLY A 74 -5.64 -16.27 -3.41
N LEU A 75 -5.59 -15.85 -2.15
CA LEU A 75 -6.09 -16.59 -0.97
C LEU A 75 -7.35 -15.93 -0.39
N ALA A 76 -7.82 -14.84 -0.98
CA ALA A 76 -8.98 -14.10 -0.48
C ALA A 76 -10.27 -14.90 -0.69
N SER A 77 -11.17 -14.79 0.28
CA SER A 77 -12.54 -15.27 0.10
C SER A 77 -13.29 -14.40 -0.93
N ASP A 78 -14.41 -14.89 -1.47
CA ASP A 78 -15.27 -14.10 -2.35
C ASP A 78 -15.74 -12.80 -1.67
N ALA A 79 -16.00 -12.86 -0.36
CA ALA A 79 -16.39 -11.69 0.42
C ALA A 79 -15.26 -10.65 0.51
N ASP A 80 -14.02 -11.09 0.78
CA ASP A 80 -12.85 -10.21 0.79
C ASP A 80 -12.62 -9.61 -0.61
N LEU A 81 -12.70 -10.40 -1.68
CA LEU A 81 -12.55 -9.92 -3.06
C LEU A 81 -13.64 -8.92 -3.46
N ALA A 82 -14.89 -9.14 -3.06
CA ALA A 82 -15.98 -8.20 -3.30
C ALA A 82 -15.74 -6.86 -2.59
N ALA A 83 -15.27 -6.89 -1.34
CA ALA A 83 -14.90 -5.70 -0.59
C ALA A 83 -13.72 -4.94 -1.25
N VAL A 84 -12.68 -5.66 -1.68
CA VAL A 84 -11.56 -5.10 -2.43
C VAL A 84 -12.03 -4.44 -3.72
N HIS A 85 -12.81 -5.15 -4.54
CA HIS A 85 -13.32 -4.62 -5.80
C HIS A 85 -14.16 -3.35 -5.58
N SER A 86 -15.04 -3.38 -4.58
CA SER A 86 -15.84 -2.22 -4.18
C SER A 86 -14.97 -1.04 -3.76
N ALA A 87 -13.91 -1.29 -2.98
CA ALA A 87 -12.98 -0.25 -2.53
C ALA A 87 -12.16 0.35 -3.68
N LEU A 88 -11.64 -0.47 -4.59
CA LEU A 88 -10.88 -0.01 -5.74
C LEU A 88 -11.73 0.82 -6.71
N GLY A 89 -13.01 0.50 -6.88
CA GLY A 89 -13.94 1.31 -7.68
C GLY A 89 -14.23 2.71 -7.11
N ARG A 90 -13.72 3.05 -5.93
CA ARG A 90 -13.88 4.36 -5.27
C ARG A 90 -12.58 5.18 -5.19
N LEU A 91 -11.45 4.64 -5.63
CA LEU A 91 -10.14 5.32 -5.63
C LEU A 91 -9.99 6.24 -6.84
#